data_AF-A0A7C3PG42-F1
#
_entry.id   AF-A0A7C3PG42-F1
#
_cell.length_a   1.000
_cell.length_b   1.000
_cell.length_c   1.000
_cell.angle_alpha   90.00
_cell.angle_beta   90.00
_cell.angle_gamma   90.00
#
_symmetry.space_group_name_H-M   'P 1'
#
loop_
_entity.id
_entity.type
_entity.pdbx_description
1 polymer ?
#
loop_
_entity_poly.entity_id
_entity_poly.type
_entity_poly.pdbx_seq_one_letter_code
_entity_poly.pdbx_strand_id
1 'polypeptide(L)'
;MAIGIFSGASGRRIDQINSGQRSRRAIFLLTFISAIMGIVGGRLFQLQVVEGAHNRDLADQNRISLVPLPSDRGIISDRRGRPFAASRLTRAVYLSPREQTPEQWKKTAELLSPILDTPVKEILDKLEAAGYKSAMPVRVSPDLSPAAFIALNEKMPSLPGVEIQGESSRNYRYGSLAAHVLGYVGEATAEDLKKNPDYPMGMIVGHAGIERIANEDLRGVWGGQMIEVDAAGRHVQRLGYKPAKSGKSVTLTLDLPLQQTAEKFLGNRRGAVVVLDVKTGAVRALASAPTYDPNLFTRRVSNAEWQRLQAQDKPFLNRALQGYPPGSTFKIVTSAAAIESGKYNVNSRVATSSAFNLGGHLFHEHGSSYGVIGFQKALTVSSNTFFYQVGFRTGPEAISKWAKKFGIGTTQLGLEGETNGSVPTPAEKEKLFGEPWYGGDTVSMAIGQGLVQVTPLEMAVMIAAIANNGYRVKPHLLASQTNLPDMQPEKMGLNPATHAVIKAGLAAVVREGTARQLNNGAIPPSAGKTGTAEVFGQKDNALYVGFAPLDKPQIAVAVVVENGGFGAQSAVPIAHEIYKTHFGVKPAKPATAAKKQVKR
;
A
#
# COMPACT_ATOMS: atom_id res chain seq x y z
N MET A 1 -4.48 -10.75 -130.85
CA MET A 1 -4.85 -12.06 -130.27
C MET A 1 -3.72 -12.49 -129.32
N ALA A 2 -4.06 -12.84 -128.08
CA ALA A 2 -3.28 -13.62 -127.08
C ALA A 2 -1.96 -13.10 -126.44
N ILE A 3 -2.03 -12.93 -125.09
CA ILE A 3 -1.23 -13.52 -123.99
C ILE A 3 0.29 -13.21 -123.84
N GLY A 4 0.74 -12.90 -122.59
CA GLY A 4 2.02 -13.42 -122.04
C GLY A 4 2.91 -12.56 -121.10
N ILE A 5 2.69 -12.67 -119.79
CA ILE A 5 3.62 -12.90 -118.63
C ILE A 5 5.10 -12.37 -118.60
N PHE A 6 5.38 -11.62 -117.51
CA PHE A 6 6.56 -11.45 -116.61
C PHE A 6 7.99 -11.08 -117.10
N SER A 7 8.53 -10.01 -116.46
CA SER A 7 9.70 -10.02 -115.53
C SER A 7 10.64 -8.81 -115.70
N GLY A 8 11.03 -8.17 -114.59
CA GLY A 8 12.39 -7.62 -114.44
C GLY A 8 12.58 -6.11 -114.15
N ALA A 9 12.81 -5.81 -112.86
CA ALA A 9 13.83 -4.89 -112.33
C ALA A 9 13.80 -3.36 -112.62
N SER A 10 13.45 -2.57 -111.59
CA SER A 10 14.27 -1.42 -111.15
C SER A 10 13.86 -0.99 -109.72
N GLY A 11 14.81 -0.99 -108.78
CA GLY A 11 14.49 -0.66 -107.37
C GLY A 11 15.68 -0.75 -106.41
N ARG A 12 16.88 -0.32 -106.83
CA ARG A 12 18.05 -0.22 -105.94
C ARG A 12 18.74 1.13 -106.14
N ARG A 13 18.26 2.17 -105.46
CA ARG A 13 19.08 3.38 -105.24
C ARG A 13 18.69 4.31 -104.08
N ILE A 14 17.74 3.95 -103.19
CA ILE A 14 17.31 4.84 -102.09
C ILE A 14 17.63 4.28 -100.67
N ASP A 15 17.91 2.99 -100.49
CA ASP A 15 18.06 2.40 -99.13
C ASP A 15 19.43 2.57 -98.44
N GLN A 16 20.48 3.05 -99.13
CA GLN A 16 21.82 3.12 -98.53
C GLN A 16 22.08 4.34 -97.64
N ILE A 17 21.29 5.42 -97.73
CA ILE A 17 21.52 6.64 -96.93
C ILE A 17 20.88 6.53 -95.53
N ASN A 18 19.86 5.69 -95.35
CA ASN A 18 19.14 5.52 -94.08
C ASN A 18 19.74 4.44 -93.14
N SER A 19 20.61 3.55 -93.61
CA SER A 19 21.17 2.47 -92.80
C SER A 19 22.21 2.96 -91.78
N GLY A 20 23.04 3.94 -92.13
CA GLY A 20 24.06 4.54 -91.25
C GLY A 20 23.49 5.43 -90.14
N GLN A 21 22.37 6.13 -90.38
CA GLN A 21 21.66 6.88 -89.34
C GLN A 21 20.89 5.95 -88.39
N ARG A 22 20.30 4.86 -88.90
CA ARG A 22 19.62 3.85 -88.07
C ARG A 22 20.61 3.11 -87.17
N SER A 23 21.79 2.73 -87.65
CA SER A 23 22.81 2.05 -86.84
C SER A 23 23.40 2.97 -85.76
N ARG A 24 23.65 4.25 -86.07
CA ARG A 24 24.10 5.25 -85.07
C ARG A 24 23.06 5.52 -83.98
N ARG A 25 21.77 5.60 -84.33
CA ARG A 25 20.67 5.73 -83.36
C ARG A 25 20.53 4.48 -82.49
N ALA A 26 20.67 3.30 -83.08
CA ALA A 26 20.64 2.04 -82.34
C ALA A 26 21.82 1.93 -81.36
N ILE A 27 23.04 2.26 -81.79
CA ILE A 27 24.23 2.27 -80.93
C ILE A 27 24.05 3.28 -79.79
N PHE A 28 23.61 4.51 -80.09
CA PHE A 28 23.37 5.52 -79.06
C PHE A 28 22.35 5.05 -78.01
N LEU A 29 21.21 4.50 -78.45
CA LEU A 29 20.21 3.91 -77.56
C LEU A 29 20.78 2.78 -76.71
N LEU A 30 21.59 1.90 -77.31
CA LEU A 30 22.18 0.76 -76.62
C LEU A 30 23.20 1.21 -75.57
N THR A 31 24.04 2.20 -75.88
CA THR A 31 24.99 2.80 -74.93
C THR A 31 24.27 3.55 -73.83
N PHE A 32 23.19 4.28 -74.15
CA PHE A 32 22.38 5.00 -73.18
C PHE A 32 21.68 4.04 -72.21
N ILE A 33 21.04 2.98 -72.72
CA ILE A 33 20.43 1.93 -71.90
C ILE A 33 21.49 1.22 -71.05
N SER A 34 22.65 0.90 -71.62
CA SER A 34 23.75 0.26 -70.89
C SER A 34 24.29 1.15 -69.77
N ALA A 35 24.40 2.47 -70.00
CA ALA A 35 24.80 3.42 -68.98
C ALA A 35 23.77 3.49 -67.84
N ILE A 36 22.47 3.52 -68.16
CA ILE A 36 21.40 3.48 -67.15
C ILE A 36 21.46 2.17 -66.36
N MET A 37 21.58 1.02 -67.03
CA MET A 37 21.70 -0.28 -66.37
C MET A 37 22.96 -0.36 -65.49
N GLY A 38 24.06 0.26 -65.93
CA GLY A 38 25.29 0.39 -65.14
C GLY A 38 25.09 1.23 -63.87
N ILE A 39 24.35 2.35 -63.96
CA ILE A 39 24.01 3.18 -62.78
C ILE A 39 23.11 2.40 -61.81
N VAL A 40 22.08 1.73 -62.31
CA VAL A 40 21.17 0.92 -61.49
C VAL A 40 21.93 -0.25 -60.85
N GLY A 41 22.78 -0.94 -61.62
CA GLY A 41 23.61 -2.04 -61.14
C GLY A 41 24.62 -1.58 -60.09
N GLY A 42 25.27 -0.45 -60.30
CA GLY A 42 26.17 0.18 -59.33
C GLY A 42 25.45 0.55 -58.04
N ARG A 43 24.24 1.12 -58.13
CA ARG A 43 23.41 1.41 -56.96
C ARG A 43 22.97 0.14 -56.22
N LEU A 44 22.63 -0.92 -56.95
CA LEU A 44 22.27 -2.20 -56.36
C LEU A 44 23.45 -2.83 -55.63
N PHE A 45 24.65 -2.79 -56.22
CA PHE A 45 25.89 -3.25 -55.60
C PHE A 45 26.22 -2.45 -54.34
N GLN A 46 26.07 -1.12 -54.37
CA GLN A 46 26.21 -0.28 -53.19
C GLN A 46 25.25 -0.74 -52.07
N LEU A 47 23.95 -0.88 -52.37
CA LEU A 47 22.93 -1.23 -51.37
C LEU A 47 23.10 -2.66 -50.82
N GLN A 48 23.48 -3.62 -51.65
CA GLN A 48 23.53 -5.05 -51.30
C GLN A 48 24.89 -5.51 -50.76
N VAL A 49 25.99 -4.93 -51.24
CA VAL A 49 27.36 -5.38 -50.91
C VAL A 49 28.06 -4.39 -49.98
N VAL A 50 28.08 -3.10 -50.33
CA VAL A 50 28.76 -2.07 -49.52
C VAL A 50 27.98 -1.79 -48.24
N GLU A 51 26.68 -1.52 -48.38
CA GLU A 51 25.76 -1.22 -47.26
C GLU A 51 25.00 -2.47 -46.79
N GLY A 52 25.31 -3.66 -47.33
CA GLY A 52 24.56 -4.89 -47.09
C GLY A 52 24.48 -5.29 -45.62
N ALA A 53 25.60 -5.20 -44.89
CA ALA A 53 25.62 -5.49 -43.46
C ALA A 53 24.74 -4.51 -42.66
N HIS A 54 24.85 -3.21 -42.95
CA HIS A 54 24.05 -2.17 -42.31
C HIS A 54 22.55 -2.28 -42.63
N ASN A 55 22.21 -2.51 -43.91
CA ASN A 55 20.84 -2.70 -44.37
C ASN A 55 20.22 -3.99 -43.82
N ARG A 56 21.03 -5.02 -43.59
CA ARG A 56 20.60 -6.25 -42.91
C ARG A 56 20.33 -6.01 -41.43
N ASP A 57 21.18 -5.26 -40.73
CA ASP A 57 20.91 -4.87 -39.34
C ASP A 57 19.65 -4.01 -39.22
N LEU A 58 19.43 -3.05 -40.13
CA LEU A 58 18.19 -2.27 -40.20
C LEU A 58 16.98 -3.15 -40.52
N ALA A 59 17.12 -4.16 -41.39
CA ALA A 59 16.05 -5.10 -41.69
C ALA A 59 15.75 -6.01 -40.49
N ASP A 60 16.76 -6.50 -39.79
CA ASP A 60 16.60 -7.33 -38.58
C ASP A 60 16.03 -6.50 -37.41
N GLN A 61 16.41 -5.24 -37.24
CA GLN A 61 15.76 -4.35 -36.26
C GLN A 61 14.28 -4.08 -36.56
N ASN A 62 13.90 -4.10 -37.84
CA ASN A 62 12.50 -3.96 -38.25
C ASN A 62 11.71 -5.27 -38.17
N ARG A 63 12.41 -6.41 -38.25
CA ARG A 63 11.83 -7.76 -38.28
C ARG A 63 11.81 -8.42 -36.90
N ILE A 64 12.68 -8.05 -35.97
CA ILE A 64 12.78 -8.66 -34.64
C ILE A 64 12.10 -7.77 -33.60
N SER A 65 10.99 -8.25 -33.03
CA SER A 65 10.31 -7.61 -31.91
C SER A 65 10.67 -8.29 -30.58
N LEU A 66 11.04 -7.50 -29.58
CA LEU A 66 11.38 -7.95 -28.23
C LEU A 66 10.17 -7.78 -27.31
N VAL A 67 9.39 -8.84 -27.12
CA VAL A 67 8.19 -8.79 -26.26
C VAL A 67 8.57 -9.13 -24.81
N PRO A 68 8.40 -8.21 -23.85
CA PRO A 68 8.65 -8.51 -22.45
C PRO A 68 7.71 -9.60 -21.94
N LEU A 69 8.23 -10.52 -21.12
CA LEU A 69 7.43 -11.57 -20.48
C LEU A 69 7.36 -11.30 -18.96
N PRO A 70 6.21 -10.85 -18.43
CA PRO A 70 6.07 -10.59 -17.01
C PRO A 70 6.42 -11.80 -16.14
N SER A 71 7.12 -11.57 -15.03
CA SER A 71 7.35 -12.59 -14.00
C SER A 71 6.20 -12.63 -12.99
N ASP A 72 5.99 -13.80 -12.39
CA ASP A 72 5.16 -13.91 -11.20
C ASP A 72 5.79 -13.11 -10.06
N ARG A 73 4.99 -12.26 -9.41
CA ARG A 73 5.43 -11.49 -8.26
C ARG A 73 5.44 -12.40 -7.03
N GLY A 74 6.47 -12.31 -6.20
CA GLY A 74 6.66 -13.13 -5.01
C GLY A 74 5.46 -13.10 -4.05
N ILE A 75 5.23 -14.19 -3.31
CA ILE A 75 4.08 -14.30 -2.41
C ILE A 75 4.32 -13.47 -1.15
N ILE A 76 3.32 -12.70 -0.72
CA ILE A 76 3.31 -12.09 0.62
C ILE A 76 2.50 -13.00 1.54
N SER A 77 3.14 -13.56 2.57
CA SER A 77 2.50 -14.46 3.54
C SER A 77 2.48 -13.88 4.95
N ASP A 78 1.54 -14.34 5.77
CA ASP A 78 1.55 -14.11 7.21
C ASP A 78 2.67 -14.92 7.89
N ARG A 79 2.85 -14.70 9.21
CA ARG A 79 3.89 -15.37 10.00
C ARG A 79 3.80 -16.91 10.05
N ARG A 80 2.69 -17.49 9.60
CA ARG A 80 2.44 -18.94 9.57
C ARG A 80 2.41 -19.48 8.12
N GLY A 81 2.82 -18.68 7.14
CA GLY A 81 2.89 -19.07 5.73
C GLY A 81 1.57 -18.99 4.97
N ARG A 82 0.50 -18.39 5.54
CA ARG A 82 -0.78 -18.20 4.84
C ARG A 82 -0.67 -16.99 3.89
N PRO A 83 -0.97 -17.13 2.59
CA PRO A 83 -0.76 -16.05 1.64
C PRO A 83 -1.81 -14.95 1.80
N PHE A 84 -1.36 -13.71 1.96
CA PHE A 84 -2.16 -12.49 1.83
C PHE A 84 -2.28 -12.06 0.36
N ALA A 85 -1.16 -12.08 -0.37
CA ALA A 85 -1.11 -11.71 -1.78
C ALA A 85 -0.25 -12.69 -2.57
N ALA A 86 -0.71 -13.06 -3.75
CA ALA A 86 0.00 -13.92 -4.70
C ALA A 86 -0.37 -13.53 -6.13
N SER A 87 0.41 -14.00 -7.11
CA SER A 87 0.02 -13.94 -8.52
C SER A 87 -1.06 -14.96 -8.84
N ARG A 88 -1.98 -14.60 -9.73
CA ARG A 88 -2.94 -15.52 -10.38
C ARG A 88 -2.89 -15.33 -11.89
N LEU A 89 -3.23 -16.38 -12.64
CA LEU A 89 -3.39 -16.31 -14.08
C LEU A 89 -4.65 -15.53 -14.44
N THR A 90 -4.50 -14.50 -15.27
CA THR A 90 -5.57 -13.71 -15.90
C THR A 90 -5.49 -13.85 -17.41
N ARG A 91 -6.54 -13.39 -18.10
CA ARG A 91 -6.57 -13.34 -19.56
C ARG A 91 -6.68 -11.87 -19.97
N ALA A 92 -5.57 -11.30 -20.42
CA ALA A 92 -5.53 -9.93 -20.89
C ALA A 92 -5.89 -9.85 -22.39
N VAL A 93 -6.48 -8.73 -22.79
CA VAL A 93 -6.78 -8.42 -24.20
C VAL A 93 -5.80 -7.39 -24.72
N TYR A 94 -5.22 -7.72 -25.85
CA TYR A 94 -4.26 -6.93 -26.58
C TYR A 94 -4.79 -6.53 -27.94
N LEU A 95 -4.40 -5.35 -28.41
CA LEU A 95 -4.70 -4.87 -29.75
C LEU A 95 -3.44 -4.35 -30.42
N SER A 96 -3.04 -4.97 -31.52
CA SER A 96 -1.91 -4.58 -32.38
C SER A 96 -2.29 -3.38 -33.25
N PRO A 97 -1.74 -2.17 -33.00
CA PRO A 97 -2.17 -0.96 -33.71
C PRO A 97 -1.92 -1.02 -35.22
N ARG A 98 -0.82 -1.66 -35.66
CA ARG A 98 -0.41 -1.79 -37.07
C ARG A 98 -1.32 -2.69 -37.92
N GLU A 99 -2.09 -3.58 -37.30
CA GLU A 99 -2.96 -4.52 -38.00
C GLU A 99 -4.34 -3.95 -38.35
N GLN A 100 -4.63 -2.71 -37.92
CA GLN A 100 -5.90 -2.02 -38.17
C GLN A 100 -5.66 -0.57 -38.56
N THR A 101 -6.42 -0.04 -39.52
CA THR A 101 -6.43 1.40 -39.80
C THR A 101 -7.06 2.19 -38.65
N PRO A 102 -6.77 3.49 -38.50
CA PRO A 102 -7.42 4.33 -37.48
C PRO A 102 -8.96 4.31 -37.55
N GLU A 103 -9.56 4.17 -38.74
CA GLU A 103 -11.01 4.03 -38.92
C GLU A 103 -11.52 2.67 -38.41
N GLN A 104 -10.71 1.61 -38.56
CA GLN A 104 -11.01 0.30 -38.01
C GLN A 104 -10.88 0.26 -36.49
N TRP A 105 -9.96 1.03 -35.89
CA TRP A 105 -9.83 1.12 -34.43
C TRP A 105 -11.15 1.54 -33.78
N LYS A 106 -11.85 2.52 -34.37
CA LYS A 106 -13.14 2.98 -33.84
C LYS A 106 -14.20 1.86 -33.84
N LYS A 107 -14.32 1.12 -34.94
CA LYS A 107 -15.25 -0.01 -35.05
C LYS A 107 -14.90 -1.13 -34.08
N THR A 108 -13.62 -1.49 -34.00
CA THR A 108 -13.11 -2.48 -33.05
C THR A 108 -13.38 -2.05 -31.62
N ALA A 109 -13.09 -0.80 -31.26
CA ALA A 109 -13.34 -0.26 -29.93
C ALA A 109 -14.84 -0.25 -29.59
N GLU A 110 -15.74 0.09 -30.52
CA GLU A 110 -17.19 0.01 -30.34
C GLU A 110 -17.67 -1.43 -30.09
N LEU A 111 -17.07 -2.42 -30.75
CA LEU A 111 -17.37 -3.85 -30.53
C LEU A 111 -16.79 -4.39 -29.20
N LEU A 112 -15.58 -3.98 -28.85
CA LEU A 112 -14.88 -4.41 -27.65
C LEU A 112 -15.45 -3.75 -26.39
N SER A 113 -15.87 -2.50 -26.47
CA SER A 113 -16.33 -1.70 -25.33
C SER A 113 -17.37 -2.41 -24.44
N PRO A 114 -18.48 -2.94 -24.98
CA PRO A 114 -19.47 -3.65 -24.16
C PRO A 114 -19.00 -5.01 -23.64
N ILE A 115 -18.01 -5.63 -24.29
CA ILE A 115 -17.47 -6.95 -23.87
C ILE A 115 -16.45 -6.76 -22.73
N LEU A 116 -15.63 -5.71 -22.82
CA LEU A 116 -14.52 -5.44 -21.91
C LEU A 116 -14.87 -4.48 -20.76
N ASP A 117 -16.07 -3.90 -20.76
CA ASP A 117 -16.46 -2.80 -19.86
C ASP A 117 -15.43 -1.65 -19.86
N THR A 118 -14.90 -1.35 -21.05
CA THR A 118 -13.88 -0.32 -21.28
C THR A 118 -14.44 0.70 -22.26
N PRO A 119 -14.54 2.00 -21.91
CA PRO A 119 -15.09 3.01 -22.80
C PRO A 119 -14.32 3.08 -24.12
N VAL A 120 -15.05 3.21 -25.24
CA VAL A 120 -14.47 3.36 -26.59
C VAL A 120 -13.34 4.38 -26.60
N LYS A 121 -13.56 5.55 -25.98
CA LYS A 121 -12.57 6.62 -25.89
C LYS A 121 -11.26 6.15 -25.26
N GLU A 122 -11.31 5.39 -24.17
CA GLU A 122 -10.11 4.92 -23.46
C GLU A 122 -9.30 3.92 -24.31
N ILE A 123 -9.99 3.07 -25.08
CA ILE A 123 -9.32 2.16 -26.03
C ILE A 123 -8.60 2.97 -27.11
N LEU A 124 -9.28 3.97 -27.68
CA LEU A 124 -8.71 4.84 -28.71
C LEU A 124 -7.54 5.66 -28.17
N ASP A 125 -7.67 6.28 -27.00
CA ASP A 125 -6.62 7.06 -26.35
C ASP A 125 -5.34 6.22 -26.15
N LYS A 126 -5.48 4.95 -25.75
CA LYS A 126 -4.35 4.01 -25.60
C LYS A 126 -3.68 3.68 -26.95
N LEU A 127 -4.47 3.48 -28.02
CA LEU A 127 -3.94 3.19 -29.36
C LEU A 127 -3.26 4.42 -29.96
N GLU A 128 -3.84 5.61 -29.78
CA GLU A 128 -3.28 6.88 -30.22
C GLU A 128 -1.96 7.19 -29.50
N ALA A 129 -1.91 6.96 -28.18
CA ALA A 129 -0.69 7.13 -27.39
C ALA A 129 0.45 6.18 -27.82
N ALA A 130 0.13 4.94 -28.18
CA ALA A 130 1.11 4.00 -28.74
C ALA A 130 1.50 4.37 -30.18
N GLY A 131 0.57 4.96 -30.93
CA GLY A 131 0.73 5.36 -32.32
C GLY A 131 0.54 4.20 -33.30
N TYR A 132 0.06 4.52 -34.51
CA TYR A 132 -0.21 3.54 -35.57
C TYR A 132 1.00 2.67 -35.92
N LYS A 133 2.21 3.23 -35.81
CA LYS A 133 3.47 2.53 -36.07
C LYS A 133 4.00 1.77 -34.85
N SER A 134 3.25 1.57 -33.77
CA SER A 134 3.72 0.74 -32.65
C SER A 134 3.94 -0.70 -33.10
N ALA A 135 5.13 -1.26 -32.85
CA ALA A 135 5.40 -2.69 -33.05
C ALA A 135 4.88 -3.56 -31.89
N MET A 136 4.54 -2.93 -30.76
CA MET A 136 4.03 -3.61 -29.57
C MET A 136 2.50 -3.58 -29.55
N PRO A 137 1.84 -4.69 -29.20
CA PRO A 137 0.42 -4.67 -28.97
C PRO A 137 0.08 -3.86 -27.71
N VAL A 138 -1.06 -3.19 -27.75
CA VAL A 138 -1.54 -2.33 -26.66
C VAL A 138 -2.47 -3.11 -25.76
N ARG A 139 -2.19 -3.15 -24.45
CA ARG A 139 -3.07 -3.82 -23.47
C ARG A 139 -4.36 -3.02 -23.28
N VAL A 140 -5.45 -3.55 -23.83
CA VAL A 140 -6.78 -2.95 -23.75
C VAL A 140 -7.41 -3.26 -22.39
N SER A 141 -7.40 -4.53 -21.97
CA SER A 141 -7.94 -4.99 -20.69
C SER A 141 -6.98 -5.98 -20.01
N PRO A 142 -6.74 -5.88 -18.68
CA PRO A 142 -5.80 -6.75 -17.96
C PRO A 142 -6.41 -8.09 -17.51
N ASP A 143 -7.73 -8.22 -17.47
CA ASP A 143 -8.41 -9.45 -17.04
C ASP A 143 -9.82 -9.58 -17.64
N LEU A 144 -10.06 -10.67 -18.36
CA LEU A 144 -11.37 -11.04 -18.90
C LEU A 144 -12.17 -11.86 -17.90
N SER A 145 -13.42 -11.47 -17.69
CA SER A 145 -14.40 -12.38 -17.08
C SER A 145 -14.60 -13.61 -17.96
N PRO A 146 -14.98 -14.77 -17.41
CA PRO A 146 -15.28 -15.97 -18.20
C PRO A 146 -16.32 -15.71 -19.31
N ALA A 147 -17.34 -14.88 -19.03
CA ALA A 147 -18.35 -14.50 -20.01
C ALA A 147 -17.78 -13.62 -21.12
N ALA A 148 -16.96 -12.61 -20.77
CA ALA A 148 -16.30 -11.74 -21.74
C ALA A 148 -15.30 -12.52 -22.62
N PHE A 149 -14.61 -13.50 -22.05
CA PHE A 149 -13.72 -14.39 -22.80
C PHE A 149 -14.47 -15.18 -23.87
N ILE A 150 -15.60 -15.81 -23.53
CA ILE A 150 -16.41 -16.56 -24.51
C ILE A 150 -16.91 -15.62 -25.61
N ALA A 151 -17.52 -14.49 -25.23
CA ALA A 151 -18.07 -13.51 -26.16
C ALA A 151 -17.02 -12.91 -27.10
N LEU A 152 -15.80 -12.66 -26.60
CA LEU A 152 -14.70 -12.16 -27.42
C LEU A 152 -14.15 -13.24 -28.35
N ASN A 153 -13.93 -14.46 -27.84
CA ASN A 153 -13.33 -15.55 -28.58
C ASN A 153 -14.17 -15.97 -29.80
N GLU A 154 -15.50 -15.88 -29.71
CA GLU A 154 -16.40 -16.08 -30.86
C GLU A 154 -16.20 -15.04 -31.98
N LYS A 155 -15.84 -13.80 -31.63
CA LYS A 155 -15.68 -12.68 -32.57
C LYS A 155 -14.25 -12.49 -33.05
N MET A 156 -13.26 -13.04 -32.36
CA MET A 156 -11.83 -12.91 -32.69
C MET A 156 -11.48 -13.18 -34.16
N PRO A 157 -12.06 -14.19 -34.86
CA PRO A 157 -11.76 -14.40 -36.29
C PRO A 157 -12.07 -13.20 -37.20
N SER A 158 -12.93 -12.28 -36.75
CA SER A 158 -13.32 -11.06 -37.47
C SER A 158 -12.64 -9.78 -36.97
N LEU A 159 -11.76 -9.88 -35.97
CA LEU A 159 -11.09 -8.75 -35.31
C LEU A 159 -9.56 -8.86 -35.50
N PRO A 160 -9.02 -8.44 -36.66
CA PRO A 160 -7.58 -8.48 -36.92
C PRO A 160 -6.78 -7.71 -35.86
N GLY A 161 -5.63 -8.21 -35.41
CA GLY A 161 -4.83 -7.58 -34.37
C GLY A 161 -5.38 -7.67 -32.93
N VAL A 162 -6.57 -8.23 -32.69
CA VAL A 162 -7.04 -8.49 -31.32
C VAL A 162 -6.54 -9.86 -30.86
N GLU A 163 -5.85 -9.89 -29.73
CA GLU A 163 -5.31 -11.12 -29.14
C GLU A 163 -5.71 -11.26 -27.66
N ILE A 164 -5.83 -12.50 -27.20
CA ILE A 164 -6.00 -12.83 -25.79
C ILE A 164 -4.73 -13.52 -25.31
N GLN A 165 -4.08 -12.95 -24.29
CA GLN A 165 -2.84 -13.48 -23.74
C GLN A 165 -3.03 -13.81 -22.25
N GLY A 166 -2.42 -14.92 -21.80
CA GLY A 166 -2.37 -15.27 -20.39
C GLY A 166 -1.35 -14.40 -19.66
N GLU A 167 -1.76 -13.70 -18.60
CA GLU A 167 -0.88 -12.86 -17.78
C GLU A 167 -0.89 -13.28 -16.31
N SER A 168 0.18 -12.97 -15.60
CA SER A 168 0.15 -12.97 -14.13
C SER A 168 -0.37 -11.63 -13.64
N SER A 169 -1.52 -11.64 -12.98
CA SER A 169 -2.03 -10.48 -12.25
C SER A 169 -1.92 -10.70 -10.74
N ARG A 170 -1.70 -9.60 -10.00
CA ARG A 170 -1.65 -9.64 -8.55
C ARG A 170 -3.04 -9.94 -7.99
N ASN A 171 -3.13 -10.74 -6.93
CA ASN A 171 -4.37 -11.02 -6.23
C ASN A 171 -4.17 -10.93 -4.72
N TYR A 172 -5.01 -10.13 -4.07
CA TYR A 172 -5.09 -10.01 -2.62
C TYR A 172 -6.23 -10.91 -2.13
N ARG A 173 -5.86 -12.05 -1.55
CA ARG A 173 -6.74 -13.20 -1.29
C ARG A 173 -7.94 -12.87 -0.41
N TYR A 174 -7.77 -11.91 0.48
CA TYR A 174 -8.74 -11.55 1.51
C TYR A 174 -9.39 -10.17 1.25
N GLY A 175 -9.34 -9.68 0.00
CA GLY A 175 -9.90 -8.39 -0.38
C GLY A 175 -9.25 -7.25 0.40
N SER A 176 -10.04 -6.50 1.15
CA SER A 176 -9.59 -5.33 1.92
C SER A 176 -8.82 -5.63 3.21
N LEU A 177 -8.69 -6.91 3.59
CA LEU A 177 -7.96 -7.30 4.78
C LEU A 177 -6.48 -6.92 4.68
N ALA A 178 -5.99 -6.20 5.69
CA ALA A 178 -4.63 -5.67 5.78
C ALA A 178 -4.26 -4.69 4.66
N ALA A 179 -5.23 -4.07 3.97
CA ALA A 179 -4.97 -3.22 2.81
C ALA A 179 -3.92 -2.14 3.06
N HIS A 180 -3.97 -1.44 4.21
CA HIS A 180 -2.99 -0.40 4.55
C HIS A 180 -1.59 -0.93 4.89
N VAL A 181 -1.46 -2.22 5.22
CA VAL A 181 -0.16 -2.86 5.43
C VAL A 181 0.38 -3.41 4.12
N LEU A 182 -0.44 -4.15 3.37
CA LEU A 182 -0.05 -4.78 2.11
C LEU A 182 0.25 -3.71 1.06
N GLY A 183 -0.58 -2.67 1.02
CA GLY A 183 -0.58 -1.69 -0.06
C GLY A 183 -1.13 -2.27 -1.35
N TYR A 184 -0.76 -1.66 -2.47
CA TYR A 184 -1.19 -2.08 -3.80
C TYR A 184 -0.06 -1.99 -4.83
N VAL A 185 -0.28 -2.63 -5.96
CA VAL A 185 0.61 -2.58 -7.12
C VAL A 185 -0.03 -1.74 -8.23
N GLY A 186 0.78 -1.31 -9.19
CA GLY A 186 0.36 -0.57 -10.36
C GLY A 186 1.47 -0.51 -11.39
N GLU A 187 1.18 0.03 -12.57
CA GLU A 187 2.22 0.27 -13.59
C GLU A 187 3.28 1.25 -13.06
N ALA A 188 4.52 1.07 -13.51
CA ALA A 188 5.64 1.93 -13.20
C ALA A 188 5.36 3.35 -13.71
N THR A 189 5.52 4.33 -12.83
CA THR A 189 5.39 5.74 -13.18
C THR A 189 6.59 6.21 -14.00
N ALA A 190 6.49 7.40 -14.61
CA ALA A 190 7.63 8.03 -15.27
C ALA A 190 8.83 8.24 -14.31
N GLU A 191 8.58 8.45 -13.02
CA GLU A 191 9.63 8.56 -12.01
C GLU A 191 10.30 7.20 -11.74
N ASP A 192 9.52 6.12 -11.69
CA ASP A 192 10.05 4.76 -11.51
C ASP A 192 10.95 4.36 -12.68
N LEU A 193 10.52 4.64 -13.92
CA LEU A 193 11.29 4.38 -15.14
C LEU A 193 12.56 5.23 -15.21
N LYS A 194 12.52 6.48 -14.71
CA LYS A 194 13.71 7.33 -14.63
C LYS A 194 14.73 6.79 -13.62
N LYS A 195 14.27 6.28 -12.47
CA LYS A 195 15.12 5.66 -11.45
C LYS A 195 15.63 4.29 -11.86
N ASN A 196 14.87 3.57 -12.69
CA ASN A 196 15.18 2.22 -13.15
C ASN A 196 15.05 2.15 -14.68
N PRO A 197 16.07 2.62 -15.44
CA PRO A 197 16.02 2.63 -16.91
C PRO A 197 15.87 1.25 -17.54
N ASP A 198 16.21 0.19 -16.81
CA ASP A 198 16.08 -1.20 -17.26
C ASP A 198 14.64 -1.75 -17.15
N TYR A 199 13.70 -0.99 -16.58
CA TYR A 199 12.32 -1.42 -16.47
C TYR A 199 11.66 -1.45 -17.84
N PRO A 200 11.09 -2.60 -18.27
CA PRO A 200 10.31 -2.64 -19.49
C PRO A 200 9.07 -1.76 -19.35
N MET A 201 8.58 -1.24 -20.47
CA MET A 201 7.34 -0.49 -20.52
C MET A 201 6.18 -1.37 -19.99
N GLY A 202 5.31 -0.79 -19.16
CA GLY A 202 4.21 -1.51 -18.51
C GLY A 202 4.62 -2.35 -17.30
N MET A 203 5.87 -2.24 -16.82
CA MET A 203 6.32 -2.95 -15.62
C MET A 203 5.42 -2.66 -14.41
N ILE A 204 5.06 -3.71 -13.67
CA ILE A 204 4.25 -3.59 -12.45
C ILE A 204 5.16 -3.46 -11.23
N VAL A 205 4.97 -2.38 -10.48
CA VAL A 205 5.70 -2.05 -9.25
C VAL A 205 4.75 -1.92 -8.07
N GLY A 206 5.29 -2.03 -6.85
CA GLY A 206 4.54 -1.72 -5.65
C GLY A 206 4.45 -0.22 -5.42
N HIS A 207 3.24 0.30 -5.26
CA HIS A 207 2.98 1.73 -5.05
C HIS A 207 2.82 2.10 -3.57
N ALA A 208 2.40 1.15 -2.73
CA ALA A 208 2.21 1.38 -1.31
C ALA A 208 2.55 0.14 -0.47
N GLY A 209 2.64 0.31 0.85
CA GLY A 209 2.73 -0.77 1.81
C GLY A 209 3.95 -1.67 1.63
N ILE A 210 3.79 -2.94 1.99
CA ILE A 210 4.77 -4.00 1.76
C ILE A 210 5.06 -4.19 0.28
N GLU A 211 4.06 -4.00 -0.59
CA GLU A 211 4.29 -4.11 -2.04
C GLU A 211 5.39 -3.14 -2.51
N ARG A 212 5.43 -1.91 -1.98
CA ARG A 212 6.48 -0.93 -2.27
C ARG A 212 7.77 -1.22 -1.51
N ILE A 213 7.70 -1.44 -0.19
CA ILE A 213 8.87 -1.64 0.66
C ILE A 213 9.71 -2.84 0.20
N ALA A 214 9.05 -3.95 -0.15
CA ALA A 214 9.70 -5.16 -0.60
C ALA A 214 9.69 -5.32 -2.13
N ASN A 215 9.53 -4.22 -2.89
CA ASN A 215 9.38 -4.29 -4.34
C ASN A 215 10.53 -5.03 -5.04
N GLU A 216 11.76 -4.81 -4.61
CA GLU A 216 12.95 -5.44 -5.22
C GLU A 216 12.98 -6.96 -5.03
N ASP A 217 12.53 -7.45 -3.88
CA ASP A 217 12.41 -8.89 -3.64
C ASP A 217 11.19 -9.46 -4.39
N LEU A 218 10.06 -8.74 -4.35
CA LEU A 218 8.78 -9.22 -4.86
C LEU A 218 8.68 -9.22 -6.39
N ARG A 219 9.24 -8.24 -7.09
CA ARG A 219 8.96 -8.01 -8.52
C ARG A 219 9.43 -9.15 -9.44
N GLY A 220 10.49 -9.86 -9.05
CA GLY A 220 11.15 -10.84 -9.91
C GLY A 220 11.88 -10.19 -11.08
N VAL A 221 12.27 -11.00 -12.06
CA VAL A 221 12.96 -10.54 -13.27
C VAL A 221 12.11 -10.94 -14.46
N TRP A 222 11.64 -9.94 -15.21
CA TRP A 222 10.89 -10.18 -16.43
C TRP A 222 11.76 -10.90 -17.45
N GLY A 223 11.15 -11.88 -18.12
CA GLY A 223 11.74 -12.57 -19.25
C GLY A 223 11.54 -11.75 -20.52
N GLY A 224 11.77 -12.40 -21.66
CA GLY A 224 11.50 -11.80 -22.95
C GLY A 224 11.42 -12.84 -24.04
N GLN A 225 10.68 -12.52 -25.10
CA GLN A 225 10.60 -13.32 -26.31
C GLN A 225 11.06 -12.47 -27.48
N MET A 226 11.92 -13.02 -28.33
CA MET A 226 12.23 -12.45 -29.63
C MET A 226 11.29 -13.08 -30.64
N ILE A 227 10.50 -12.26 -31.32
CA ILE A 227 9.52 -12.69 -32.32
C ILE A 227 9.86 -12.02 -33.65
N GLU A 228 9.94 -12.82 -34.71
CA GLU A 228 10.00 -12.35 -36.08
C GLU A 228 8.62 -11.85 -36.50
N VAL A 229 8.54 -10.61 -36.98
CA VAL A 229 7.33 -9.97 -37.49
C VAL A 229 7.43 -9.74 -38.99
N ASP A 230 6.33 -9.94 -39.71
CA ASP A 230 6.25 -9.59 -41.13
C ASP A 230 6.07 -8.08 -41.35
N ALA A 231 6.02 -7.63 -42.61
CA ALA A 231 5.84 -6.21 -42.95
C ALA A 231 4.49 -5.63 -42.46
N ALA A 232 3.51 -6.48 -42.13
CA ALA A 232 2.23 -6.09 -41.53
C ALA A 232 2.26 -6.13 -39.99
N GLY A 233 3.37 -6.56 -39.38
CA GLY A 233 3.55 -6.66 -37.93
C GLY A 233 3.09 -7.98 -37.31
N ARG A 234 2.67 -8.96 -38.12
CA ARG A 234 2.14 -10.23 -37.62
C ARG A 234 3.26 -11.14 -37.15
N HIS A 235 3.03 -11.84 -36.04
CA HIS A 235 3.98 -12.82 -35.49
C HIS A 235 4.19 -14.00 -36.45
N VAL A 236 5.40 -14.15 -36.99
CA VAL A 236 5.79 -15.24 -37.90
C VAL A 236 6.39 -16.40 -37.10
N GLN A 237 7.43 -16.11 -36.32
CA GLN A 237 8.20 -17.15 -35.62
C GLN A 237 8.86 -16.62 -34.34
N ARG A 238 8.97 -17.47 -33.32
CA ARG A 238 9.78 -17.17 -32.13
C ARG A 238 11.26 -17.45 -32.44
N LEU A 239 12.09 -16.41 -32.39
CA LEU A 239 13.54 -16.46 -32.61
C LEU A 239 14.33 -16.73 -31.31
N GLY A 240 13.77 -16.36 -30.17
CA GLY A 240 14.42 -16.56 -28.87
C GLY A 240 13.47 -16.43 -27.70
N TYR A 241 13.83 -17.06 -26.59
CA TYR A 241 13.04 -17.10 -25.38
C TYR A 241 13.94 -17.04 -24.14
N LYS A 242 13.72 -16.03 -23.31
CA LYS A 242 14.32 -15.91 -21.99
C LYS A 242 13.21 -16.08 -20.96
N PRO A 243 13.17 -17.17 -20.18
CA PRO A 243 12.14 -17.37 -19.17
C PRO A 243 12.21 -16.26 -18.11
N ALA A 244 11.03 -15.83 -17.67
CA ALA A 244 10.91 -14.92 -16.53
C ALA A 244 11.29 -15.66 -15.23
N LYS A 245 11.84 -14.94 -14.25
CA LYS A 245 12.15 -15.48 -12.92
C LYS A 245 11.19 -14.88 -11.91
N SER A 246 10.44 -15.72 -11.22
CA SER A 246 9.51 -15.28 -10.18
C SER A 246 10.23 -14.53 -9.07
N GLY A 247 9.54 -13.55 -8.48
CA GLY A 247 10.05 -12.83 -7.32
C GLY A 247 10.14 -13.71 -6.07
N LYS A 248 10.95 -13.26 -5.11
CA LYS A 248 11.10 -13.90 -3.82
C LYS A 248 9.86 -13.65 -2.96
N SER A 249 9.41 -14.68 -2.27
CA SER A 249 8.34 -14.55 -1.29
C SER A 249 8.83 -13.82 -0.04
N VAL A 250 7.96 -13.02 0.56
CA VAL A 250 8.21 -12.30 1.82
C VAL A 250 7.23 -12.75 2.87
N THR A 251 7.74 -12.98 4.08
CA THR A 251 6.92 -13.37 5.24
C THR A 251 6.79 -12.19 6.18
N LEU A 252 5.54 -11.84 6.50
CA LEU A 252 5.20 -10.79 7.45
C LEU A 252 5.18 -11.30 8.88
N THR A 253 5.31 -10.39 9.84
CA THR A 253 5.09 -10.65 11.26
C THR A 253 3.61 -10.76 11.64
N LEU A 254 2.72 -10.31 10.75
CA LEU A 254 1.27 -10.32 10.92
C LEU A 254 0.75 -11.73 11.22
N ASP A 255 -0.23 -11.81 12.11
CA ASP A 255 -0.99 -13.02 12.39
C ASP A 255 -2.39 -12.84 11.79
N LEU A 256 -2.73 -13.65 10.77
CA LEU A 256 -3.97 -13.49 10.02
C LEU A 256 -5.23 -13.46 10.91
N PRO A 257 -5.45 -14.40 11.86
CA PRO A 257 -6.57 -14.34 12.81
C PRO A 257 -6.64 -13.02 13.59
N LEU A 258 -5.51 -12.51 14.10
CA LEU A 258 -5.50 -11.25 14.83
C LEU A 258 -5.86 -10.07 13.95
N GLN A 259 -5.34 -10.02 12.72
CA GLN A 259 -5.69 -8.99 11.75
C GLN A 259 -7.19 -9.04 11.41
N GLN A 260 -7.74 -10.24 11.16
CA GLN A 260 -9.16 -10.44 10.89
C GLN A 260 -10.02 -10.01 12.07
N THR A 261 -9.64 -10.36 13.30
CA THR A 261 -10.35 -9.91 14.51
C THR A 261 -10.29 -8.38 14.63
N ALA A 262 -9.12 -7.77 14.43
CA ALA A 262 -8.95 -6.33 14.54
C ALA A 262 -9.89 -5.58 13.57
N GLU A 263 -9.87 -5.93 12.29
CA GLU A 263 -10.72 -5.28 11.29
C GLU A 263 -12.20 -5.60 11.47
N LYS A 264 -12.54 -6.86 11.78
CA LYS A 264 -13.94 -7.26 12.03
C LYS A 264 -14.56 -6.48 13.17
N PHE A 265 -13.85 -6.35 14.29
CA PHE A 265 -14.39 -5.67 15.46
C PHE A 265 -14.30 -4.15 15.34
N LEU A 266 -13.38 -3.60 14.56
CA LEU A 266 -13.42 -2.18 14.21
C LEU A 266 -14.64 -1.86 13.31
N GLY A 267 -14.93 -2.75 12.36
CA GLY A 267 -16.05 -2.63 11.43
C GLY A 267 -15.90 -1.39 10.54
N ASN A 268 -16.99 -0.66 10.33
CA ASN A 268 -16.98 0.58 9.55
C ASN A 268 -16.66 1.84 10.40
N ARG A 269 -16.31 1.66 11.68
CA ARG A 269 -16.01 2.80 12.56
C ARG A 269 -14.63 3.33 12.23
N ARG A 270 -14.51 4.64 12.05
CA ARG A 270 -13.21 5.30 11.89
C ARG A 270 -12.32 5.00 13.09
N GLY A 271 -11.11 4.52 12.86
CA GLY A 271 -10.19 4.18 13.93
C GLY A 271 -9.08 3.23 13.51
N ALA A 272 -8.37 2.70 14.50
CA ALA A 272 -7.25 1.81 14.30
C ALA A 272 -7.04 0.85 15.46
N VAL A 273 -6.39 -0.28 15.17
CA VAL A 273 -5.93 -1.27 16.15
C VAL A 273 -4.50 -1.64 15.81
N VAL A 274 -3.60 -1.59 16.80
CA VAL A 274 -2.22 -2.07 16.67
C VAL A 274 -1.97 -3.13 17.73
N VAL A 275 -1.40 -4.25 17.32
CA VAL A 275 -0.99 -5.35 18.20
C VAL A 275 0.48 -5.64 17.98
N LEU A 276 1.27 -5.57 19.04
CA LEU A 276 2.72 -5.84 19.01
C LEU A 276 3.06 -7.06 19.86
N ASP A 277 4.05 -7.83 19.41
CA ASP A 277 4.80 -8.71 20.28
C ASP A 277 5.62 -7.87 21.27
N VAL A 278 5.44 -8.10 22.57
CA VAL A 278 6.08 -7.24 23.60
C VAL A 278 7.59 -7.43 23.68
N LYS A 279 8.12 -8.57 23.21
CA LYS A 279 9.54 -8.89 23.31
C LYS A 279 10.30 -8.44 22.09
N THR A 280 9.71 -8.61 20.91
CA THR A 280 10.41 -8.35 19.65
C THR A 280 9.96 -7.07 18.95
N GLY A 281 8.78 -6.54 19.25
CA GLY A 281 8.17 -5.45 18.47
C GLY A 281 7.53 -5.91 17.17
N ALA A 282 7.56 -7.21 16.85
CA ALA A 282 6.90 -7.75 15.67
C ALA A 282 5.42 -7.36 15.63
N VAL A 283 4.99 -6.66 14.57
CA VAL A 283 3.60 -6.23 14.42
C VAL A 283 2.75 -7.45 14.11
N ARG A 284 1.81 -7.80 15.00
CA ARG A 284 0.92 -8.95 14.86
C ARG A 284 -0.40 -8.58 14.18
N ALA A 285 -0.86 -7.35 14.35
CA ALA A 285 -1.97 -6.77 13.60
C ALA A 285 -1.80 -5.25 13.52
N LEU A 286 -2.16 -4.67 12.38
CA LEU A 286 -2.23 -3.23 12.15
C LEU A 286 -3.45 -2.98 11.27
N ALA A 287 -4.55 -2.62 11.91
CA ALA A 287 -5.83 -2.38 11.26
C ALA A 287 -6.14 -0.88 11.26
N SER A 288 -6.67 -0.40 10.14
CA SER A 288 -7.23 0.94 9.98
C SER A 288 -8.59 0.80 9.29
N ALA A 289 -9.58 1.55 9.77
CA ALA A 289 -10.89 1.60 9.14
C ALA A 289 -11.36 3.04 8.95
N PRO A 290 -12.16 3.33 7.91
CA PRO A 290 -12.55 2.44 6.81
C PRO A 290 -11.38 1.97 5.93
N THR A 291 -11.58 0.85 5.23
CA THR A 291 -10.56 0.20 4.38
C THR A 291 -10.95 0.25 2.90
N TYR A 292 -10.06 -0.21 2.03
CA TYR A 292 -10.24 -0.33 0.59
C TYR A 292 -9.77 -1.72 0.12
N ASP A 293 -10.22 -2.18 -1.04
CA ASP A 293 -9.73 -3.43 -1.64
C ASP A 293 -8.54 -3.14 -2.58
N PRO A 294 -7.32 -3.63 -2.30
CA PRO A 294 -6.17 -3.42 -3.17
C PRO A 294 -6.32 -4.09 -4.55
N ASN A 295 -7.22 -5.07 -4.72
CA ASN A 295 -7.52 -5.65 -6.04
C ASN A 295 -8.15 -4.63 -7.00
N LEU A 296 -8.64 -3.48 -6.51
CA LEU A 296 -9.09 -2.38 -7.37
C LEU A 296 -7.98 -1.91 -8.33
N PHE A 297 -6.73 -1.93 -7.89
CA PHE A 297 -5.57 -1.45 -8.65
C PHE A 297 -4.94 -2.51 -9.56
N THR A 298 -5.42 -3.75 -9.51
CA THR A 298 -4.95 -4.82 -10.41
C THR A 298 -5.78 -4.88 -11.69
N ARG A 299 -6.78 -3.98 -11.81
CA ARG A 299 -7.66 -3.81 -12.95
C ARG A 299 -7.99 -2.34 -13.12
N ARG A 300 -8.85 -2.05 -14.10
CA ARG A 300 -9.45 -0.73 -14.27
C ARG A 300 -10.30 -0.38 -13.04
N VAL A 301 -10.01 0.78 -12.44
CA VAL A 301 -10.82 1.38 -11.37
C VAL A 301 -11.95 2.17 -12.03
N SER A 302 -13.19 1.83 -11.73
CA SER A 302 -14.34 2.59 -12.23
C SER A 302 -14.44 3.97 -11.56
N ASN A 303 -15.14 4.92 -12.20
CA ASN A 303 -15.36 6.25 -11.62
C ASN A 303 -16.04 6.18 -10.24
N ALA A 304 -16.98 5.25 -10.05
CA ALA A 304 -17.66 5.07 -8.77
C ALA A 304 -16.71 4.54 -7.67
N GLU A 305 -15.83 3.60 -8.02
CA GLU A 305 -14.80 3.10 -7.11
C GLU A 305 -13.80 4.21 -6.76
N TRP A 306 -13.36 4.98 -7.75
CA TRP A 306 -12.48 6.12 -7.53
C TRP A 306 -13.10 7.18 -6.62
N GLN A 307 -14.36 7.54 -6.84
CA GLN A 307 -15.09 8.46 -5.96
C GLN A 307 -15.22 7.93 -4.53
N ARG A 308 -15.45 6.62 -4.35
CA ARG A 308 -15.50 6.02 -3.02
C ARG A 308 -14.14 6.06 -2.31
N LEU A 309 -13.05 5.94 -3.05
CA LEU A 309 -11.70 6.09 -2.50
C LEU A 309 -11.38 7.53 -2.07
N GLN A 310 -12.05 8.52 -2.68
CA GLN A 310 -12.00 9.95 -2.32
C GLN A 310 -13.10 10.36 -1.33
N ALA A 311 -13.82 9.41 -0.74
CA ALA A 311 -14.89 9.70 0.20
C ALA A 311 -14.37 10.43 1.45
N GLN A 312 -15.27 11.18 2.11
CA GLN A 312 -14.93 12.01 3.26
C GLN A 312 -14.37 11.23 4.46
N ASP A 313 -14.65 9.93 4.53
CA ASP A 313 -14.13 9.02 5.56
C ASP A 313 -12.70 8.55 5.28
N LYS A 314 -12.07 8.99 4.18
CA LYS A 314 -10.64 8.83 3.87
C LYS A 314 -10.17 7.37 4.03
N PRO A 315 -10.62 6.44 3.18
CA PRO A 315 -10.29 5.01 3.30
C PRO A 315 -8.81 4.70 3.03
N PHE A 316 -8.07 5.54 2.31
CA PHE A 316 -6.61 5.37 2.15
C PHE A 316 -5.79 5.72 3.39
N LEU A 317 -6.34 6.54 4.30
CA LEU A 317 -5.62 7.00 5.46
C LEU A 317 -5.34 5.83 6.41
N ASN A 318 -4.06 5.53 6.63
CA ASN A 318 -3.66 4.57 7.65
C ASN A 318 -3.70 5.23 9.03
N ARG A 319 -4.85 5.14 9.69
CA ARG A 319 -5.11 5.73 11.01
C ARG A 319 -4.22 5.16 12.11
N ALA A 320 -3.67 3.97 11.95
CA ALA A 320 -2.72 3.41 12.91
C ALA A 320 -1.42 4.22 13.03
N LEU A 321 -1.14 5.07 12.03
CA LEU A 321 0.06 5.89 11.90
C LEU A 321 -0.23 7.40 11.96
N GLN A 322 -1.45 7.78 12.33
CA GLN A 322 -1.85 9.18 12.48
C GLN A 322 -1.85 9.61 13.95
N GLY A 323 -1.45 10.84 14.23
CA GLY A 323 -1.47 11.41 15.58
C GLY A 323 -2.89 11.67 16.08
N TYR A 324 -3.17 11.27 17.31
CA TYR A 324 -4.39 11.62 18.06
C TYR A 324 -4.02 12.16 19.43
N PRO A 325 -4.85 13.03 20.05
CA PRO A 325 -4.73 13.26 21.48
C PRO A 325 -4.89 11.92 22.22
N PRO A 326 -3.88 11.47 22.98
CA PRO A 326 -3.91 10.16 23.64
C PRO A 326 -4.87 10.12 24.84
N GLY A 327 -5.31 11.29 25.33
CA GLY A 327 -6.11 11.43 26.53
C GLY A 327 -5.50 10.68 27.71
N SER A 328 -6.36 10.12 28.56
CA SER A 328 -5.92 9.45 29.79
C SER A 328 -4.96 8.26 29.62
N THR A 329 -4.68 7.76 28.40
CA THR A 329 -3.60 6.78 28.19
C THR A 329 -2.22 7.39 28.44
N PHE A 330 -2.06 8.71 28.21
CA PHE A 330 -0.81 9.45 28.40
C PHE A 330 -0.39 9.63 29.86
N LYS A 331 -1.31 9.42 30.82
CA LYS A 331 -1.02 9.44 32.26
C LYS A 331 0.06 8.44 32.66
N ILE A 332 0.33 7.43 31.82
CA ILE A 332 1.49 6.53 31.94
C ILE A 332 2.80 7.32 31.84
N VAL A 333 2.93 8.14 30.79
CA VAL A 333 4.09 9.01 30.55
C VAL A 333 4.23 10.02 31.68
N THR A 334 3.14 10.70 32.05
CA THR A 334 3.15 11.69 33.14
C THR A 334 3.57 11.07 34.47
N SER A 335 3.14 9.83 34.76
CA SER A 335 3.56 9.10 35.97
C SER A 335 5.06 8.85 35.98
N ALA A 336 5.61 8.35 34.87
CA ALA A 336 7.05 8.12 34.74
C ALA A 336 7.82 9.44 34.87
N ALA A 337 7.42 10.48 34.14
CA ALA A 337 8.08 11.79 34.18
C ALA A 337 8.13 12.40 35.59
N ALA A 338 7.03 12.30 36.33
CA ALA A 338 6.93 12.85 37.68
C ALA A 338 7.88 12.18 38.67
N ILE A 339 7.95 10.84 38.64
CA ILE A 339 8.76 10.07 39.57
C ILE A 339 10.25 10.15 39.17
N GLU A 340 10.55 10.01 37.88
CA GLU A 340 11.91 9.94 37.37
C GLU A 340 12.61 11.30 37.30
N SER A 341 11.85 12.40 37.37
CA SER A 341 12.43 13.74 37.55
C SER A 341 12.85 14.01 39.01
N GLY A 342 12.53 13.11 39.95
CA GLY A 342 12.79 13.28 41.38
C GLY A 342 11.84 14.26 42.09
N LYS A 343 10.89 14.87 41.36
CA LYS A 343 9.90 15.80 41.92
C LYS A 343 8.84 15.09 42.77
N TYR A 344 8.60 13.82 42.47
CA TYR A 344 7.77 12.90 43.24
C TYR A 344 8.51 11.57 43.42
N ASN A 345 8.05 10.75 44.36
CA ASN A 345 8.49 9.36 44.52
C ASN A 345 7.29 8.41 44.42
N VAL A 346 7.56 7.11 44.37
CA VAL A 346 6.52 6.06 44.20
C VAL A 346 5.46 6.05 45.30
N ASN A 347 5.77 6.59 46.48
CA ASN A 347 4.88 6.67 47.64
C ASN A 347 4.22 8.04 47.81
N SER A 348 4.51 9.01 46.93
CA SER A 348 3.90 10.33 47.01
C SER A 348 2.38 10.25 46.90
N ARG A 349 1.70 11.06 47.72
CA ARG A 349 0.24 11.17 47.71
C ARG A 349 -0.16 12.62 47.50
N VAL A 350 -1.27 12.83 46.79
CA VAL A 350 -1.80 14.15 46.44
C VAL A 350 -3.30 14.16 46.75
N ALA A 351 -3.77 15.25 47.34
CA ALA A 351 -5.20 15.48 47.57
C ALA A 351 -5.89 15.80 46.24
N THR A 352 -7.02 15.15 45.99
CA THR A 352 -7.84 15.37 44.79
C THR A 352 -9.13 16.11 45.14
N SER A 353 -9.61 16.90 44.20
CA SER A 353 -10.82 17.73 44.30
C SER A 353 -11.67 17.56 43.04
N SER A 354 -12.85 18.19 43.01
CA SER A 354 -13.73 18.20 41.84
C SER A 354 -13.18 19.03 40.68
N ALA A 355 -12.26 19.95 40.96
CA ALA A 355 -11.53 20.73 39.97
C ALA A 355 -10.18 21.20 40.51
N PHE A 356 -9.23 21.41 39.60
CA PHE A 356 -7.97 22.08 39.84
C PHE A 356 -8.08 23.53 39.36
N ASN A 357 -7.88 24.50 40.26
CA ASN A 357 -7.93 25.93 39.91
C ASN A 357 -6.52 26.43 39.57
N LEU A 358 -6.35 26.94 38.36
CA LEU A 358 -5.12 27.60 37.93
C LEU A 358 -5.46 29.01 37.44
N GLY A 359 -5.05 30.02 38.20
CA GLY A 359 -5.22 31.42 37.80
C GLY A 359 -6.69 31.84 37.59
N GLY A 360 -7.64 31.22 38.28
CA GLY A 360 -9.08 31.48 38.14
C GLY A 360 -9.79 30.55 37.16
N HIS A 361 -9.07 29.74 36.38
CA HIS A 361 -9.65 28.74 35.48
C HIS A 361 -9.76 27.37 36.17
N LEU A 362 -10.94 26.75 36.06
CA LEU A 362 -11.21 25.44 36.65
C LEU A 362 -11.01 24.33 35.63
N PHE A 363 -10.10 23.40 35.94
CA PHE A 363 -9.90 22.16 35.20
C PHE A 363 -10.58 21.01 35.94
N HIS A 364 -11.65 20.48 35.36
CA HIS A 364 -12.56 19.57 36.06
C HIS A 364 -12.04 18.12 36.14
N GLU A 365 -12.42 17.48 37.25
CA GLU A 365 -12.37 16.02 37.42
C GLU A 365 -13.59 15.38 36.74
N HIS A 366 -13.45 14.13 36.26
CA HIS A 366 -14.59 13.38 35.71
C HIS A 366 -15.51 12.79 36.81
N GLY A 367 -15.03 12.79 38.05
CA GLY A 367 -15.78 12.50 39.28
C GLY A 367 -15.75 13.66 40.28
N SER A 368 -16.20 13.43 41.52
CA SER A 368 -16.31 14.48 42.54
C SER A 368 -15.02 14.73 43.32
N SER A 369 -14.36 13.68 43.80
CA SER A 369 -13.04 13.66 44.44
C SER A 369 -12.68 12.20 44.75
N TYR A 370 -11.39 11.90 44.86
CA TYR A 370 -10.89 10.58 45.27
C TYR A 370 -10.13 10.63 46.60
N GLY A 371 -10.18 11.76 47.32
CA GLY A 371 -9.42 11.98 48.55
C GLY A 371 -7.91 12.10 48.30
N VAL A 372 -7.11 11.67 49.27
CA VAL A 372 -5.63 11.68 49.18
C VAL A 372 -5.15 10.34 48.62
N ILE A 373 -4.66 10.36 47.38
CA ILE A 373 -4.30 9.16 46.62
C ILE A 373 -2.87 9.22 46.10
N GLY A 374 -2.27 8.07 45.82
CA GLY A 374 -0.98 7.96 45.12
C GLY A 374 -1.13 7.50 43.67
N PHE A 375 0.00 7.36 42.96
CA PHE A 375 0.05 7.05 41.52
C PHE A 375 -0.76 5.80 41.13
N GLN A 376 -0.66 4.71 41.88
CA GLN A 376 -1.40 3.48 41.58
C GLN A 376 -2.92 3.72 41.54
N LYS A 377 -3.48 4.36 42.58
CA LYS A 377 -4.92 4.64 42.64
C LYS A 377 -5.32 5.69 41.62
N ALA A 378 -4.49 6.72 41.39
CA ALA A 378 -4.73 7.75 40.39
C ALA A 378 -4.83 7.17 38.97
N LEU A 379 -3.97 6.20 38.61
CA LEU A 379 -4.09 5.46 37.36
C LEU A 379 -5.36 4.60 37.32
N THR A 380 -5.66 3.89 38.42
CA THR A 380 -6.83 2.99 38.56
C THR A 380 -8.15 3.71 38.29
N VAL A 381 -8.37 4.85 38.96
CA VAL A 381 -9.60 5.65 38.82
C VAL A 381 -9.49 6.72 37.74
N SER A 382 -8.33 6.80 37.07
CA SER A 382 -8.06 7.77 36.03
C SER A 382 -8.28 9.24 36.46
N SER A 383 -7.96 9.60 37.71
CA SER A 383 -8.17 10.96 38.23
C SER A 383 -7.50 12.01 37.34
N ASN A 384 -8.19 13.06 36.93
CA ASN A 384 -7.62 14.20 36.24
C ASN A 384 -6.91 15.14 37.20
N THR A 385 -7.51 15.48 38.35
CA THR A 385 -6.95 16.51 39.26
C THR A 385 -5.67 16.07 39.93
N PHE A 386 -5.46 14.76 40.14
CA PHE A 386 -4.15 14.24 40.52
C PHE A 386 -3.09 14.56 39.45
N PHE A 387 -3.38 14.25 38.18
CA PHE A 387 -2.42 14.42 37.09
C PHE A 387 -2.24 15.88 36.66
N TYR A 388 -3.24 16.75 36.82
CA TYR A 388 -3.09 18.19 36.66
C TYR A 388 -2.04 18.74 37.62
N GLN A 389 -2.17 18.44 38.93
CA GLN A 389 -1.22 18.89 39.95
C GLN A 389 0.17 18.30 39.73
N VAL A 390 0.25 16.98 39.54
CA VAL A 390 1.52 16.27 39.35
C VAL A 390 2.21 16.75 38.08
N GLY A 391 1.49 16.86 36.97
CA GLY A 391 2.04 17.32 35.70
C GLY A 391 2.48 18.77 35.75
N PHE A 392 1.67 19.66 36.32
CA PHE A 392 2.02 21.08 36.49
C PHE A 392 3.33 21.25 37.27
N ARG A 393 3.49 20.55 38.41
CA ARG A 393 4.75 20.56 39.17
C ARG A 393 5.91 19.90 38.40
N THR A 394 5.62 18.84 37.65
CA THR A 394 6.62 18.09 36.86
C THR A 394 7.20 18.93 35.73
N GLY A 395 6.38 19.75 35.07
CA GLY A 395 6.78 20.62 33.97
C GLY A 395 6.87 19.90 32.61
N PRO A 396 6.70 20.66 31.51
CA PRO A 396 6.57 20.09 30.17
C PRO A 396 7.85 19.44 29.65
N GLU A 397 9.04 19.90 30.03
CA GLU A 397 10.32 19.36 29.56
C GLU A 397 10.53 17.92 30.04
N ALA A 398 10.21 17.65 31.30
CA ALA A 398 10.32 16.31 31.88
C ALA A 398 9.29 15.36 31.24
N ILE A 399 8.07 15.83 31.00
CA ILE A 399 7.01 15.05 30.32
C ILE A 399 7.43 14.74 28.88
N SER A 400 7.88 15.73 28.11
CA SER A 400 8.34 15.56 26.73
C SER A 400 9.55 14.62 26.64
N LYS A 401 10.53 14.76 27.55
CA LYS A 401 11.70 13.85 27.63
C LYS A 401 11.27 12.40 27.81
N TRP A 402 10.33 12.12 28.72
CA TRP A 402 9.85 10.77 28.95
C TRP A 402 8.96 10.26 27.82
N ALA A 403 8.16 11.11 27.19
CA ALA A 403 7.42 10.74 25.98
C ALA A 403 8.35 10.24 24.88
N LYS A 404 9.45 10.97 24.60
CA LYS A 404 10.48 10.56 23.63
C LYS A 404 11.14 9.23 24.03
N LYS A 405 11.44 9.03 25.32
CA LYS A 405 11.95 7.73 25.82
C LYS A 405 10.97 6.57 25.57
N PHE A 406 9.66 6.79 25.70
CA PHE A 406 8.63 5.80 25.37
C PHE A 406 8.46 5.56 23.86
N GLY A 407 9.15 6.31 22.99
CA GLY A 407 9.07 6.15 21.54
C GLY A 407 8.14 7.13 20.84
N ILE A 408 7.46 8.01 21.59
CA ILE A 408 6.57 9.02 21.00
C ILE A 408 7.40 10.05 20.23
N GLY A 409 7.03 10.30 18.98
CA GLY A 409 7.73 11.18 18.04
C GLY A 409 8.97 10.56 17.38
N THR A 410 9.27 9.29 17.65
CA THR A 410 10.49 8.62 17.15
C THR A 410 10.24 7.21 16.59
N THR A 411 9.05 6.65 16.80
CA THR A 411 8.70 5.32 16.31
C THR A 411 8.28 5.41 14.85
N GLN A 412 8.85 4.57 14.00
CA GLN A 412 8.51 4.51 12.58
C GLN A 412 8.39 3.06 12.11
N LEU A 413 7.49 2.82 11.16
CA LEU A 413 7.29 1.55 10.49
C LEU A 413 7.79 1.57 9.04
N GLY A 414 7.94 2.76 8.45
CA GLY A 414 8.41 2.96 7.08
C GLY A 414 7.31 2.84 6.02
N LEU A 415 6.04 2.78 6.44
CA LEU A 415 4.90 2.86 5.54
C LEU A 415 4.65 4.31 5.08
N GLU A 416 3.94 4.47 3.96
CA GLU A 416 3.61 5.78 3.41
C GLU A 416 2.64 6.55 4.32
N GLY A 417 2.74 7.88 4.33
CA GLY A 417 1.83 8.74 5.07
C GLY A 417 1.93 8.59 6.58
N GLU A 418 3.00 7.96 7.09
CA GLU A 418 3.32 7.89 8.51
C GLU A 418 3.58 9.29 9.07
N THR A 419 2.93 9.60 10.19
CA THR A 419 3.17 10.83 10.95
C THR A 419 3.85 10.49 12.26
N ASN A 420 4.55 11.46 12.84
CA ASN A 420 5.13 11.31 14.17
C ASN A 420 4.19 11.91 15.23
N GLY A 421 4.15 11.29 16.41
CA GLY A 421 3.59 11.94 17.58
C GLY A 421 4.34 13.23 17.93
N SER A 422 3.66 14.13 18.63
CA SER A 422 4.20 15.41 19.06
C SER A 422 3.88 15.65 20.53
N VAL A 423 4.92 15.92 21.31
CA VAL A 423 4.82 16.29 22.74
C VAL A 423 5.70 17.53 22.94
N PRO A 424 5.23 18.71 22.53
CA PRO A 424 6.07 19.88 22.43
C PRO A 424 6.50 20.40 23.80
N THR A 425 7.72 20.90 23.84
CA THR A 425 8.29 21.74 24.90
C THR A 425 7.88 23.21 24.70
N PRO A 426 8.07 24.09 25.71
CA PRO A 426 7.84 25.52 25.57
C PRO A 426 8.55 26.14 24.36
N ALA A 427 9.83 25.82 24.16
CA ALA A 427 10.60 26.33 23.03
C ALA A 427 10.07 25.80 21.68
N GLU A 428 9.63 24.54 21.61
CA GLU A 428 9.01 23.99 20.41
C GLU A 428 7.65 24.67 20.11
N LYS A 429 6.84 24.97 21.14
CA LYS A 429 5.57 25.71 20.97
C LYS A 429 5.82 27.12 20.41
N GLU A 430 6.73 27.87 21.03
CA GLU A 430 7.07 29.24 20.60
C GLU A 430 7.56 29.25 19.15
N LYS A 431 8.39 28.30 18.77
CA LYS A 431 8.86 28.15 17.38
C LYS A 431 7.75 27.80 16.40
N LEU A 432 6.82 26.92 16.78
CA LEU A 432 5.77 26.40 15.88
C LEU A 432 4.61 27.39 15.71
N PHE A 433 4.26 28.12 16.77
CA PHE A 433 3.03 28.92 16.82
C PHE A 433 3.25 30.40 17.11
N GLY A 434 4.48 30.83 17.45
CA GLY A 434 4.76 32.21 17.84
C GLY A 434 4.11 32.63 19.16
N GLU A 435 3.73 31.65 20.00
CA GLU A 435 3.05 31.88 21.27
C GLU A 435 3.89 31.39 22.47
N PRO A 436 3.87 32.12 23.60
CA PRO A 436 4.51 31.65 24.82
C PRO A 436 3.79 30.43 25.40
N TRP A 437 4.48 29.73 26.31
CA TRP A 437 3.90 28.62 27.05
C TRP A 437 3.07 29.14 28.23
N TYR A 438 1.81 28.72 28.31
CA TYR A 438 0.90 29.05 29.40
C TYR A 438 0.82 27.91 30.41
N GLY A 439 0.54 28.23 31.67
CA GLY A 439 0.40 27.19 32.71
C GLY A 439 -0.68 26.15 32.38
N GLY A 440 -1.76 26.55 31.70
CA GLY A 440 -2.82 25.66 31.23
C GLY A 440 -2.35 24.65 30.17
N ASP A 441 -1.30 24.97 29.40
CA ASP A 441 -0.72 24.03 28.42
C ASP A 441 -0.15 22.81 29.14
N THR A 442 0.56 23.00 30.26
CA THR A 442 1.09 21.90 31.07
C THR A 442 -0.03 21.06 31.69
N VAL A 443 -1.11 21.70 32.15
CA VAL A 443 -2.26 21.02 32.76
C VAL A 443 -2.95 20.09 31.74
N SER A 444 -3.20 20.60 30.53
CA SER A 444 -3.77 19.81 29.43
C SER A 444 -2.80 18.71 28.96
N MET A 445 -1.52 19.03 28.80
CA MET A 445 -0.47 18.09 28.40
C MET A 445 -0.38 16.91 29.37
N ALA A 446 -0.48 17.15 30.68
CA ALA A 446 -0.35 16.14 31.71
C ALA A 446 -1.36 14.99 31.61
N ILE A 447 -2.51 15.24 30.97
CA ILE A 447 -3.54 14.23 30.73
C ILE A 447 -3.64 13.83 29.25
N GLY A 448 -2.69 14.22 28.41
CA GLY A 448 -2.66 13.85 27.00
C GLY A 448 -3.62 14.64 26.11
N GLN A 449 -3.91 15.89 26.47
CA GLN A 449 -4.73 16.83 25.71
C GLN A 449 -3.89 18.04 25.26
N GLY A 450 -4.53 18.99 24.57
CA GLY A 450 -3.86 20.19 24.05
C GLY A 450 -2.99 19.86 22.84
N LEU A 451 -1.71 20.21 22.90
CA LEU A 451 -0.78 20.02 21.78
C LEU A 451 -0.21 18.58 21.68
N VAL A 452 -0.58 17.70 22.60
CA VAL A 452 -0.09 16.31 22.63
C VAL A 452 -0.78 15.49 21.54
N GLN A 453 0.02 14.89 20.67
CA GLN A 453 -0.42 13.96 19.62
C GLN A 453 0.42 12.67 19.72
N VAL A 454 -0.23 11.51 19.64
CA VAL A 454 0.44 10.20 19.68
C VAL A 454 -0.25 9.27 18.71
N THR A 455 0.52 8.52 17.92
CA THR A 455 -0.06 7.54 16.99
C THR A 455 -0.49 6.26 17.72
N PRO A 456 -1.46 5.49 17.20
CA PRO A 456 -1.78 4.16 17.73
C PRO A 456 -0.57 3.22 17.77
N LEU A 457 0.33 3.31 16.80
CA LEU A 457 1.60 2.57 16.80
C LEU A 457 2.48 2.96 17.99
N GLU A 458 2.69 4.26 18.22
CA GLU A 458 3.47 4.76 19.36
C GLU A 458 2.83 4.41 20.71
N MET A 459 1.49 4.46 20.80
CA MET A 459 0.75 3.99 21.97
C MET A 459 0.98 2.50 22.24
N ALA A 460 1.03 1.67 21.20
CA ALA A 460 1.35 0.26 21.32
C ALA A 460 2.80 0.03 21.76
N VAL A 461 3.76 0.81 21.23
CA VAL A 461 5.17 0.77 21.66
C VAL A 461 5.33 1.20 23.12
N MET A 462 4.64 2.27 23.54
CA MET A 462 4.64 2.75 24.92
C MET A 462 4.18 1.65 25.89
N ILE A 463 3.05 1.00 25.61
CA ILE A 463 2.52 -0.04 26.50
C ILE A 463 3.33 -1.34 26.40
N ALA A 464 3.90 -1.67 25.24
CA ALA A 464 4.86 -2.76 25.09
C ALA A 464 6.11 -2.54 25.94
N ALA A 465 6.61 -1.31 26.05
CA ALA A 465 7.77 -1.00 26.87
C ALA A 465 7.51 -1.20 28.37
N ILE A 466 6.30 -0.89 28.85
CA ILE A 466 5.87 -1.24 30.21
C ILE A 466 5.71 -2.75 30.36
N ALA A 467 5.13 -3.44 29.38
CA ALA A 467 4.99 -4.89 29.40
C ALA A 467 6.37 -5.61 29.44
N ASN A 468 7.35 -5.03 28.76
CA ASN A 468 8.71 -5.56 28.60
C ASN A 468 9.71 -4.96 29.60
N ASN A 469 9.27 -4.70 30.84
CA ASN A 469 10.13 -4.29 31.96
C ASN A 469 11.03 -3.06 31.68
N GLY A 470 10.53 -2.08 30.93
CA GLY A 470 11.27 -0.86 30.60
C GLY A 470 12.16 -0.95 29.36
N TYR A 471 12.04 -2.02 28.57
CA TYR A 471 12.69 -2.17 27.26
C TYR A 471 11.74 -1.82 26.13
N ARG A 472 12.04 -0.73 25.41
CA ARG A 472 11.27 -0.26 24.27
C ARG A 472 11.59 -1.11 23.04
N VAL A 473 10.56 -1.69 22.43
CA VAL A 473 10.68 -2.46 21.20
C VAL A 473 10.67 -1.56 19.95
N LYS A 474 11.23 -2.05 18.84
CA LYS A 474 11.14 -1.40 17.53
C LYS A 474 10.15 -2.15 16.64
N PRO A 475 9.04 -1.52 16.22
CA PRO A 475 8.04 -2.19 15.43
C PRO A 475 8.54 -2.47 14.02
N HIS A 476 8.21 -3.65 13.50
CA HIS A 476 8.60 -4.07 12.16
C HIS A 476 7.57 -5.05 11.58
N LEU A 477 7.48 -5.10 10.25
CA LEU A 477 6.50 -5.90 9.51
C LEU A 477 7.10 -7.13 8.86
N LEU A 478 8.39 -7.13 8.49
CA LEU A 478 9.03 -8.27 7.83
C LEU A 478 9.61 -9.21 8.88
N ALA A 479 9.31 -10.51 8.78
CA ALA A 479 9.82 -11.51 9.71
C ALA A 479 11.36 -11.61 9.68
N SER A 480 12.00 -11.26 8.56
CA SER A 480 13.46 -11.18 8.43
C SER A 480 14.09 -10.10 9.31
N GLN A 481 13.33 -9.10 9.75
CA GLN A 481 13.82 -8.02 10.60
C GLN A 481 13.89 -8.40 12.08
N THR A 482 13.11 -9.39 12.54
CA THR A 482 12.88 -9.67 13.96
C THR A 482 14.15 -9.89 14.79
N ASN A 483 15.18 -10.50 14.22
CA ASN A 483 16.41 -10.85 14.93
C ASN A 483 17.60 -9.96 14.52
N LEU A 484 17.38 -8.89 13.76
CA LEU A 484 18.47 -7.99 13.40
C LEU A 484 19.00 -7.26 14.65
N PRO A 485 20.32 -6.95 14.73
CA PRO A 485 20.90 -6.26 15.88
C PRO A 485 20.26 -4.88 16.15
N ASP A 486 19.92 -4.15 15.10
CA ASP A 486 19.29 -2.83 15.17
C ASP A 486 17.81 -2.90 15.57
N MET A 487 17.18 -4.09 15.51
CA MET A 487 15.79 -4.35 15.90
C MET A 487 15.64 -4.85 17.34
N GLN A 488 16.74 -4.99 18.09
CA GLN A 488 16.69 -5.40 19.49
C GLN A 488 16.05 -4.33 20.39
N PRO A 489 15.32 -4.73 21.45
CA PRO A 489 14.72 -3.80 22.38
C PRO A 489 15.75 -2.93 23.11
N GLU A 490 15.44 -1.64 23.27
CA GLU A 490 16.31 -0.64 23.89
C GLU A 490 15.87 -0.34 25.32
N LYS A 491 16.81 -0.36 26.27
CA LYS A 491 16.52 -0.04 27.67
C LYS A 491 16.27 1.46 27.84
N MET A 492 15.07 1.85 28.30
CA MET A 492 14.72 3.27 28.49
C MET A 492 15.36 3.91 29.74
N GLY A 493 15.86 3.08 30.65
CA GLY A 493 16.37 3.50 31.96
C GLY A 493 15.25 3.91 32.92
N LEU A 494 14.08 3.26 32.86
CA LEU A 494 13.00 3.41 33.83
C LEU A 494 13.36 2.70 35.13
N ASN A 495 13.25 3.39 36.28
CA ASN A 495 13.54 2.79 37.58
C ASN A 495 12.57 1.61 37.84
N PRO A 496 13.05 0.45 38.33
CA PRO A 496 12.19 -0.68 38.68
C PRO A 496 11.03 -0.34 39.62
N ALA A 497 11.23 0.57 40.57
CA ALA A 497 10.16 0.99 41.48
C ALA A 497 9.07 1.81 40.75
N THR A 498 9.47 2.70 39.85
CA THR A 498 8.54 3.45 38.98
C THR A 498 7.78 2.51 38.06
N HIS A 499 8.47 1.55 37.45
CA HIS A 499 7.85 0.52 36.62
C HIS A 499 6.81 -0.29 37.40
N ALA A 500 7.15 -0.73 38.62
CA ALA A 500 6.26 -1.51 39.47
C ALA A 500 4.98 -0.74 39.84
N VAL A 501 5.06 0.53 40.24
CA VAL A 501 3.87 1.31 40.60
C VAL A 501 2.97 1.60 39.39
N ILE A 502 3.56 1.86 38.22
CA ILE A 502 2.80 2.03 36.96
C ILE A 502 2.12 0.71 36.59
N LYS A 503 2.87 -0.40 36.57
CA LYS A 503 2.34 -1.74 36.23
C LYS A 503 1.20 -2.15 37.17
N ALA A 504 1.35 -1.92 38.47
CA ALA A 504 0.30 -2.18 39.47
C ALA A 504 -0.94 -1.31 39.24
N GLY A 505 -0.77 -0.03 38.89
CA GLY A 505 -1.86 0.87 38.53
C GLY A 505 -2.63 0.37 37.31
N LEU A 506 -1.92 -0.01 36.24
CA LEU A 506 -2.51 -0.54 35.00
C LEU A 506 -3.22 -1.89 35.21
N ALA A 507 -2.70 -2.75 36.08
CA ALA A 507 -3.37 -3.98 36.46
C ALA A 507 -4.68 -3.69 37.22
N ALA A 508 -4.65 -2.72 38.15
CA ALA A 508 -5.83 -2.33 38.91
C ALA A 508 -6.93 -1.68 38.04
N VAL A 509 -6.58 -0.97 36.96
CA VAL A 509 -7.55 -0.47 35.96
C VAL A 509 -8.40 -1.62 35.39
N VAL A 510 -7.79 -2.77 35.12
CA VAL A 510 -8.49 -3.97 34.62
C VAL A 510 -9.16 -4.73 35.75
N ARG A 511 -8.56 -4.82 36.94
CA ARG A 511 -9.13 -5.59 38.05
C ARG A 511 -10.42 -4.96 38.60
N GLU A 512 -10.41 -3.66 38.82
CA GLU A 512 -11.44 -2.93 39.58
C GLU A 512 -11.78 -1.54 39.00
N GLY A 513 -11.02 -1.05 38.03
CA GLY A 513 -11.17 0.30 37.47
C GLY A 513 -11.96 0.36 36.16
N THR A 514 -11.60 1.32 35.32
CA THR A 514 -12.35 1.67 34.10
C THR A 514 -12.37 0.60 33.02
N ALA A 515 -11.50 -0.42 33.09
CA ALA A 515 -11.47 -1.55 32.16
C ALA A 515 -11.93 -2.88 32.81
N ARG A 516 -12.68 -2.83 33.93
CA ARG A 516 -13.12 -4.00 34.69
C ARG A 516 -13.80 -5.10 33.88
N GLN A 517 -14.45 -4.76 32.76
CA GLN A 517 -15.10 -5.73 31.89
C GLN A 517 -14.13 -6.75 31.25
N LEU A 518 -12.82 -6.47 31.20
CA LEU A 518 -11.79 -7.43 30.79
C LEU A 518 -11.51 -8.50 31.87
N ASN A 519 -11.83 -8.22 33.14
CA ASN A 519 -11.67 -9.14 34.26
C ASN A 519 -12.92 -10.02 34.43
N ASN A 520 -13.25 -10.78 33.38
CA ASN A 520 -14.43 -11.66 33.33
C ASN A 520 -14.07 -13.16 33.28
N GLY A 521 -12.78 -13.50 33.43
CA GLY A 521 -12.27 -14.87 33.38
C GLY A 521 -12.11 -15.46 31.97
N ALA A 522 -12.52 -14.76 30.91
CA ALA A 522 -12.40 -15.25 29.54
C ALA A 522 -10.98 -15.12 28.98
N ILE A 523 -10.17 -14.19 29.49
CA ILE A 523 -8.78 -13.98 29.08
C ILE A 523 -7.84 -14.07 30.29
N PRO A 524 -6.54 -14.35 30.09
CA PRO A 524 -5.56 -14.23 31.17
C PRO A 524 -5.59 -12.83 31.80
N PRO A 525 -5.22 -12.70 33.09
CA PRO A 525 -5.11 -11.40 33.73
C PRO A 525 -4.30 -10.44 32.88
N SER A 526 -4.80 -9.22 32.70
CA SER A 526 -4.21 -8.20 31.83
C SER A 526 -4.05 -6.88 32.57
N ALA A 527 -3.32 -5.96 31.97
CA ALA A 527 -3.15 -4.59 32.46
C ALA A 527 -3.37 -3.61 31.33
N GLY A 528 -3.89 -2.41 31.63
CA GLY A 528 -4.08 -1.40 30.61
C GLY A 528 -4.63 -0.09 31.14
N LYS A 529 -4.95 0.82 30.22
CA LYS A 529 -5.48 2.14 30.51
C LYS A 529 -6.49 2.55 29.44
N THR A 530 -7.69 2.94 29.87
CA THR A 530 -8.66 3.61 28.99
C THR A 530 -8.27 5.06 28.78
N GLY A 531 -8.58 5.59 27.60
CA GLY A 531 -8.51 7.00 27.27
C GLY A 531 -9.82 7.48 26.66
N THR A 532 -10.09 8.75 26.91
CA THR A 532 -11.12 9.54 26.24
C THR A 532 -10.43 10.84 25.85
N ALA A 533 -10.53 11.21 24.59
CA ALA A 533 -9.94 12.43 24.06
C ALA A 533 -11.05 13.30 23.46
N GLU A 534 -11.26 14.45 24.08
CA GLU A 534 -12.30 15.41 23.73
C GLU A 534 -12.09 15.94 22.31
N VAL A 535 -13.18 15.98 21.54
CA VAL A 535 -13.20 16.57 20.19
C VAL A 535 -14.29 17.63 20.18
N PHE A 536 -13.91 18.88 19.92
CA PHE A 536 -14.85 20.00 19.94
C PHE A 536 -15.99 19.77 18.93
N GLY A 537 -17.23 19.90 19.39
CA GLY A 537 -18.44 19.75 18.56
C GLY A 537 -18.75 18.32 18.10
N GLN A 538 -18.03 17.30 18.59
CA GLN A 538 -18.26 15.90 18.22
C GLN A 538 -18.20 15.00 19.47
N LYS A 539 -18.54 13.71 19.30
CA LYS A 539 -18.23 12.72 20.34
C LYS A 539 -16.72 12.56 20.47
N ASP A 540 -16.29 12.27 21.68
CA ASP A 540 -14.89 12.01 22.01
C ASP A 540 -14.33 10.80 21.27
N ASN A 541 -13.02 10.80 21.07
CA ASN A 541 -12.31 9.61 20.63
C ASN A 541 -12.17 8.64 21.81
N ALA A 542 -12.45 7.35 21.54
CA ALA A 542 -12.36 6.29 22.52
C ALA A 542 -11.03 5.54 22.35
N LEU A 543 -10.21 5.50 23.41
CA LEU A 543 -8.89 4.89 23.38
C LEU A 543 -8.73 3.79 24.43
N TYR A 544 -7.89 2.81 24.14
CA TYR A 544 -7.40 1.84 25.11
C TYR A 544 -5.99 1.38 24.74
N VAL A 545 -5.11 1.30 25.74
CA VAL A 545 -3.82 0.60 25.63
C VAL A 545 -3.75 -0.50 26.68
N GLY A 546 -3.18 -1.65 26.36
CA GLY A 546 -2.98 -2.70 27.34
C GLY A 546 -2.00 -3.78 26.90
N PHE A 547 -1.70 -4.70 27.80
CA PHE A 547 -0.95 -5.92 27.50
C PHE A 547 -1.49 -7.11 28.30
N ALA A 548 -1.21 -8.31 27.78
CA ALA A 548 -1.55 -9.56 28.45
C ALA A 548 -0.55 -10.67 28.11
N PRO A 549 -0.39 -11.67 28.99
CA PRO A 549 -0.83 -11.71 30.39
C PRO A 549 -0.06 -10.73 31.29
N LEU A 550 -0.52 -10.50 32.52
CA LEU A 550 0.11 -9.59 33.48
C LEU A 550 1.54 -10.03 33.89
N ASP A 551 1.71 -11.32 34.17
CA ASP A 551 2.96 -11.85 34.75
C ASP A 551 4.02 -12.16 33.71
N LYS A 552 3.60 -12.74 32.57
CA LYS A 552 4.47 -13.07 31.43
C LYS A 552 3.95 -12.45 30.14
N PRO A 553 4.00 -11.12 29.98
CA PRO A 553 3.39 -10.44 28.84
C PRO A 553 3.83 -11.02 27.50
N GLN A 554 2.89 -11.14 26.57
CA GLN A 554 3.13 -11.66 25.22
C GLN A 554 2.77 -10.64 24.14
N ILE A 555 1.62 -9.98 24.28
CA ILE A 555 1.15 -8.97 23.34
C ILE A 555 0.76 -7.67 24.02
N ALA A 556 1.03 -6.57 23.31
CA ALA A 556 0.57 -5.22 23.62
C ALA A 556 -0.46 -4.80 22.57
N VAL A 557 -1.50 -4.09 23.00
CA VAL A 557 -2.63 -3.67 22.16
C VAL A 557 -2.85 -2.18 22.36
N ALA A 558 -3.01 -1.44 21.26
CA ALA A 558 -3.54 -0.09 21.25
C ALA A 558 -4.76 -0.03 20.33
N VAL A 559 -5.84 0.61 20.80
CA VAL A 559 -7.09 0.77 20.06
C VAL A 559 -7.50 2.23 20.12
N VAL A 560 -7.89 2.78 18.96
CA VAL A 560 -8.53 4.10 18.83
C VAL A 560 -9.80 3.93 18.00
N VAL A 561 -10.90 4.49 18.48
CA VAL A 561 -12.16 4.63 17.73
C VAL A 561 -12.53 6.10 17.72
N GLU A 562 -12.44 6.72 16.55
CA GLU A 562 -12.80 8.13 16.36
C GLU A 562 -14.29 8.32 16.65
N ASN A 563 -14.60 9.35 17.44
CA ASN A 563 -15.96 9.65 17.88
C ASN A 563 -16.70 8.46 18.54
N GLY A 564 -15.92 7.52 19.09
CA GLY A 564 -16.42 6.33 19.76
C GLY A 564 -16.96 6.58 21.17
N GLY A 565 -16.92 7.83 21.65
CA GLY A 565 -17.28 8.19 23.02
C GLY A 565 -16.21 7.71 24.01
N PHE A 566 -16.61 6.92 25.00
CA PHE A 566 -15.71 6.49 26.06
C PHE A 566 -14.88 5.26 25.68
N GLY A 567 -13.59 5.26 26.04
CA GLY A 567 -12.68 4.12 25.84
C GLY A 567 -13.24 2.78 26.34
N ALA A 568 -13.90 2.78 27.49
CA ALA A 568 -14.52 1.59 28.08
C ALA A 568 -15.66 1.01 27.22
N GLN A 569 -16.38 1.83 26.47
CA GLN A 569 -17.54 1.40 25.68
C GLN A 569 -17.13 0.90 24.28
N SER A 570 -16.16 1.57 23.65
CA SER A 570 -15.82 1.31 22.24
C SER A 570 -14.48 0.61 22.04
N ALA A 571 -13.44 0.99 22.77
CA ALA A 571 -12.07 0.51 22.54
C ALA A 571 -11.75 -0.77 23.33
N VAL A 572 -12.17 -0.84 24.60
CA VAL A 572 -11.92 -2.02 25.45
C VAL A 572 -12.56 -3.31 24.91
N PRO A 573 -13.81 -3.32 24.38
CA PRO A 573 -14.37 -4.54 23.80
C PRO A 573 -13.60 -5.07 22.59
N ILE A 574 -13.02 -4.18 21.78
CA ILE A 574 -12.16 -4.58 20.65
C ILE A 574 -10.90 -5.27 21.19
N ALA A 575 -10.24 -4.67 22.19
CA ALA A 575 -9.06 -5.26 22.82
C ALA A 575 -9.36 -6.63 23.48
N HIS A 576 -10.55 -6.80 24.07
CA HIS A 576 -10.99 -8.08 24.64
C HIS A 576 -10.99 -9.20 23.59
N GLU A 577 -11.54 -8.93 22.41
CA GLU A 577 -11.63 -9.92 21.34
C GLU A 577 -10.26 -10.21 20.73
N ILE A 578 -9.37 -9.22 20.66
CA ILE A 578 -7.96 -9.44 20.30
C ILE A 578 -7.28 -10.40 21.29
N TYR A 579 -7.43 -10.18 22.59
CA TYR A 579 -6.86 -11.08 23.60
C TYR A 579 -7.46 -12.49 23.48
N LYS A 580 -8.78 -12.61 23.32
CA LYS A 580 -9.44 -13.91 23.12
C LYS A 580 -8.89 -14.65 21.90
N THR A 581 -8.75 -13.98 20.77
CA THR A 581 -8.16 -14.57 19.56
C THR A 581 -6.72 -15.01 19.78
N HIS A 582 -5.89 -14.17 20.43
CA HIS A 582 -4.48 -14.49 20.69
C HIS A 582 -4.32 -15.72 21.59
N PHE A 583 -5.11 -15.82 22.65
CA PHE A 583 -5.05 -16.94 23.61
C PHE A 583 -5.94 -18.14 23.22
N GLY A 584 -6.53 -18.14 22.02
CA GLY A 584 -7.31 -19.27 21.52
C GLY A 584 -8.62 -19.53 22.26
N VAL A 585 -9.19 -18.50 22.89
CA VAL A 585 -10.44 -18.59 23.64
C VAL A 585 -11.58 -18.72 22.63
N LYS A 586 -12.17 -19.92 22.54
CA LYS A 586 -13.31 -20.17 21.64
C LYS A 586 -14.46 -19.23 22.03
N PRO A 587 -15.13 -18.57 21.06
CA PRO A 587 -16.32 -17.78 21.36
C PRO A 587 -17.35 -18.69 22.03
N ALA A 588 -17.95 -18.21 23.14
CA ALA A 588 -19.11 -18.89 23.70
C ALA A 588 -20.16 -19.00 22.59
N LYS A 589 -20.69 -20.21 22.37
CA LYS A 589 -21.83 -20.41 21.48
C LYS A 589 -22.92 -19.41 21.91
N PRO A 590 -23.51 -18.62 20.99
CA PRO A 590 -24.63 -17.77 21.37
C PRO A 590 -25.68 -18.65 22.04
N ALA A 591 -26.11 -18.27 23.24
CA ALA A 591 -27.20 -18.95 23.92
C ALA A 591 -28.39 -18.92 22.97
N THR A 592 -28.78 -20.09 22.45
CA THR A 592 -30.03 -20.28 21.74
C THR A 592 -31.13 -19.68 22.61
N ALA A 593 -31.73 -18.59 22.15
CA ALA A 593 -32.89 -18.01 22.79
C ALA A 593 -33.93 -19.13 22.91
N ALA A 594 -34.17 -19.59 24.14
CA ALA A 594 -35.23 -20.52 24.43
C ALA A 594 -36.52 -19.86 23.97
N LYS A 595 -37.09 -20.36 22.86
CA LYS A 595 -38.44 -20.02 22.44
C LYS A 595 -39.34 -20.33 23.64
N LYS A 596 -39.85 -19.28 24.30
CA LYS A 596 -40.99 -19.41 25.21
C LYS A 596 -42.11 -20.05 24.39
N GLN A 597 -42.39 -21.33 24.67
CA GLN A 597 -43.63 -21.95 24.26
C GLN A 597 -44.76 -21.19 24.96
N VAL A 598 -45.50 -20.40 24.20
CA VAL A 598 -46.82 -19.93 24.58
C VAL A 598 -47.72 -21.17 24.55
N LYS A 599 -48.08 -21.69 25.73
CA LYS A 599 -49.17 -22.66 25.85
C LYS A 599 -50.47 -21.92 25.51
N ARG A 600 -51.25 -22.55 24.63
CA ARG A 600 -52.64 -22.19 24.33
C ARG A 600 -53.52 -22.39 25.55
#